data_AF-A0A2E5M0S3-F1
#
_entry.id   AF-A0A2E5M0S3-F1
#
_cell.length_a   1.000
_cell.length_b   1.000
_cell.length_c   1.000
_cell.angle_alpha   90.00
_cell.angle_beta   90.00
_cell.angle_gamma   90.00
#
_symmetry.space_group_name_H-M   'P 1'
#
loop_
_entity.id
_entity.type
_entity.pdbx_description
1 polymer ?
#
loop_
_entity_poly.entity_id
_entity_poly.type
_entity_poly.pdbx_seq_one_letter_code
_entity_poly.pdbx_strand_id
1 'polypeptide(L)'
;MDEIIERLGIDIFNEQFADSPKLVALLEAYFAGVENAEVWHQLLEATDESEFSLHQWVDSLSIVIAWLDSRGLELAMKEQIGYVCCAGEAAGAGANLTHLPSLVTEMLETYGCERATRINSE
;
A
#
# COMPACT_ATOMS: atom_id res chain seq x y z
N MET A 1 9.69 13.04 7.29
CA MET A 1 9.47 13.67 5.97
C MET A 1 10.75 13.65 5.17
N ASP A 2 11.83 14.20 5.72
CA ASP A 2 13.15 14.29 5.07
C ASP A 2 13.67 12.95 4.53
N GLU A 3 13.55 11.86 5.28
CA GLU A 3 14.02 10.54 4.83
C GLU A 3 13.24 9.99 3.62
N ILE A 4 11.92 10.19 3.58
CA ILE A 4 11.10 9.75 2.44
C ILE A 4 11.41 10.61 1.20
N ILE A 5 11.62 11.91 1.39
CA ILE A 5 12.05 12.83 0.33
C ILE A 5 13.45 12.45 -0.18
N GLU A 6 14.38 12.08 0.69
CA GLU A 6 15.72 11.61 0.29
C GLU A 6 15.66 10.32 -0.53
N ARG A 7 14.75 9.40 -0.20
CA ARG A 7 14.58 8.13 -0.92
C ARG A 7 13.87 8.27 -2.27
N LEU A 8 12.84 9.11 -2.36
CA LEU A 8 12.06 9.31 -3.59
C LEU A 8 12.61 10.41 -4.49
N GLY A 9 13.33 11.37 -3.93
CA GLY A 9 13.57 12.65 -4.57
C GLY A 9 12.40 13.62 -4.40
N ILE A 10 12.73 14.90 -4.26
CA ILE A 10 11.76 15.97 -3.99
C ILE A 10 10.73 16.16 -5.11
N ASP A 11 11.12 15.92 -6.36
CA ASP A 11 10.23 16.09 -7.51
C ASP A 11 9.12 15.03 -7.52
N ILE A 12 9.49 13.74 -7.37
CA ILE A 12 8.54 12.62 -7.29
C ILE A 12 7.66 12.77 -6.05
N PHE A 13 8.25 13.16 -4.92
CA PHE A 13 7.49 13.39 -3.69
C PHE A 13 6.42 14.47 -3.89
N ASN A 14 6.77 15.61 -4.48
CA ASN A 14 5.81 16.69 -4.71
C ASN A 14 4.76 16.30 -5.74
N GLU A 15 5.14 15.65 -6.83
CA GLU A 15 4.20 15.22 -7.88
C GLU A 15 3.16 14.25 -7.34
N GLN A 16 3.57 13.31 -6.48
CA GLN A 16 2.70 12.23 -6.03
C GLN A 16 2.04 12.49 -4.67
N PHE A 17 2.64 13.28 -3.78
CA PHE A 17 2.19 13.36 -2.38
C PHE A 17 1.93 14.76 -1.83
N ALA A 18 2.19 15.84 -2.60
CA ALA A 18 2.02 17.21 -2.10
C ALA A 18 0.62 17.49 -1.52
N ASP A 19 -0.42 16.92 -2.13
CA ASP A 19 -1.81 17.11 -1.70
C ASP A 19 -2.35 15.99 -0.80
N SER A 20 -1.50 15.02 -0.41
CA SER A 20 -1.90 13.80 0.31
C SER A 20 -1.16 13.62 1.64
N PRO A 21 -1.37 14.51 2.64
CA PRO A 21 -0.66 14.46 3.91
C PRO A 21 -0.90 13.16 4.69
N LYS A 22 -2.05 12.51 4.49
CA LYS A 22 -2.36 11.20 5.09
C LYS A 22 -1.45 10.09 4.56
N LEU A 23 -1.17 10.09 3.24
CA LEU A 23 -0.30 9.11 2.62
C LEU A 23 1.17 9.35 3.00
N VAL A 24 1.57 10.61 3.15
CA VAL A 24 2.89 10.95 3.69
C VAL A 24 3.05 10.41 5.11
N ALA A 25 2.06 10.58 5.98
CA ALA A 25 2.11 10.04 7.34
C ALA A 25 2.19 8.50 7.36
N LEU A 26 1.52 7.82 6.42
CA LEU A 26 1.62 6.37 6.26
C LEU A 26 3.02 5.95 5.82
N LEU A 27 3.60 6.63 4.83
CA LEU A 27 4.98 6.40 4.40
C LEU A 27 5.96 6.55 5.54
N GLU A 28 5.81 7.59 6.35
CA GLU A 28 6.62 7.81 7.54
C GLU A 28 6.43 6.71 8.60
N ALA A 29 5.20 6.28 8.84
CA ALA A 29 4.90 5.30 9.88
C ALA A 29 5.43 3.89 9.57
N TYR A 30 5.39 3.47 8.30
CA TYR A 30 5.67 2.08 7.91
C TYR A 30 6.95 1.89 7.09
N PHE A 31 7.51 2.95 6.52
CA PHE A 31 8.63 2.84 5.57
C PHE A 31 9.85 3.71 5.91
N ALA A 32 9.73 4.65 6.86
CA ALA A 32 10.89 5.36 7.40
C ALA A 32 11.75 4.44 8.28
N GLY A 33 13.02 4.77 8.45
CA GLY A 33 13.98 3.95 9.18
C GLY A 33 14.67 2.90 8.32
N VAL A 34 15.89 2.54 8.74
CA VAL A 34 16.75 1.57 8.05
C VAL A 34 16.22 0.14 8.18
N GLU A 35 15.48 -0.15 9.26
CA GLU A 35 14.83 -1.44 9.50
C GLU A 35 13.73 -1.74 8.48
N ASN A 36 13.11 -0.70 7.90
CA ASN A 36 12.05 -0.82 6.91
C ASN A 36 12.56 -0.73 5.48
N ALA A 37 13.88 -0.67 5.27
CA ALA A 37 14.48 -0.55 3.95
C ALA A 37 14.06 -1.70 3.02
N GLU A 38 14.00 -2.94 3.51
CA GLU A 38 13.58 -4.09 2.70
C GLU A 38 12.14 -3.94 2.19
N VAL A 39 11.22 -3.58 3.09
CA VAL A 39 9.79 -3.40 2.77
C VAL A 39 9.59 -2.21 1.84
N TRP A 40 10.41 -1.17 1.99
CA TRP A 40 10.45 -0.04 1.07
C TRP A 40 10.90 -0.42 -0.34
N HIS A 41 12.00 -1.19 -0.48
CA HIS A 41 12.45 -1.68 -1.79
C HIS A 41 11.38 -2.54 -2.44
N GLN A 42 10.72 -3.41 -1.68
CA GLN A 42 9.64 -4.25 -2.19
C GLN A 42 8.45 -3.43 -2.71
N LEU A 43 8.09 -2.34 -2.02
CA LEU A 43 7.03 -1.44 -2.50
C LEU A 43 7.41 -0.78 -3.82
N LEU A 44 8.65 -0.29 -3.94
CA LEU A 44 9.13 0.35 -5.17
C LEU A 44 9.21 -0.66 -6.33
N GLU A 45 9.76 -1.84 -6.10
CA GLU A 45 9.82 -2.92 -7.09
C GLU A 45 8.41 -3.30 -7.57
N ALA A 46 7.46 -3.51 -6.66
CA ALA A 46 6.08 -3.82 -7.02
C ALA A 46 5.40 -2.67 -7.78
N THR A 47 5.73 -1.42 -7.43
CA THR A 47 5.24 -0.25 -8.16
C THR A 47 5.80 -0.20 -9.58
N ASP A 48 7.11 -0.35 -9.74
CA ASP A 48 7.82 -0.29 -11.01
C ASP A 48 7.43 -1.43 -11.96
N GLU A 49 7.10 -2.61 -11.43
CA GLU A 49 6.60 -3.76 -12.19
C GLU A 49 5.12 -3.64 -12.57
N SER A 50 4.41 -2.63 -12.05
CA SER A 50 2.98 -2.40 -12.29
C SER A 50 2.72 -1.21 -13.21
N GLU A 51 1.50 -1.11 -13.74
CA GLU A 51 1.05 0.08 -14.48
C GLU A 51 0.56 1.22 -13.55
N PHE A 52 0.61 1.02 -12.23
CA PHE A 52 0.06 1.94 -11.25
C PHE A 52 1.16 2.79 -10.59
N SER A 53 0.88 4.08 -10.42
CA SER A 53 1.75 5.02 -9.71
C SER A 53 1.96 4.64 -8.24
N LEU A 54 3.09 5.04 -7.65
CA LEU A 54 3.37 4.87 -6.22
C LEU A 54 2.26 5.45 -5.33
N HIS A 55 1.68 6.60 -5.70
CA HIS A 55 0.55 7.20 -4.99
C HIS A 55 -0.62 6.22 -4.84
N GLN A 56 -1.03 5.58 -5.95
CA GLN A 56 -2.10 4.59 -5.94
C GLN A 56 -1.75 3.37 -5.08
N TRP A 57 -0.49 2.93 -5.08
CA TRP A 57 -0.03 1.84 -4.22
C TRP A 57 -0.11 2.19 -2.73
N VAL A 58 0.38 3.37 -2.35
CA VAL A 58 0.33 3.84 -0.96
C VAL A 58 -1.11 4.08 -0.50
N ASP A 59 -1.96 4.61 -1.37
CA ASP A 59 -3.40 4.79 -1.10
C ASP A 59 -4.10 3.43 -0.92
N SER A 60 -3.77 2.45 -1.76
CA SER A 60 -4.27 1.08 -1.66
C SER A 60 -3.86 0.40 -0.36
N LEU A 61 -2.60 0.56 0.06
CA LEU A 61 -2.14 0.08 1.37
C LEU A 61 -2.90 0.76 2.51
N SER A 62 -3.21 2.06 2.39
CA SER A 62 -4.01 2.77 3.39
C SER A 62 -5.41 2.14 3.56
N ILE A 63 -6.02 1.67 2.47
CA ILE A 63 -7.30 0.98 2.49
C ILE A 63 -7.19 -0.39 3.17
N VAL A 64 -6.14 -1.17 2.86
CA VAL A 64 -5.90 -2.46 3.51
C VAL A 64 -5.72 -2.26 5.02
N ILE A 65 -4.89 -1.31 5.45
CA ILE A 65 -4.64 -1.00 6.86
C ILE A 65 -5.96 -0.61 7.55
N ALA A 66 -6.71 0.35 6.98
CA ALA A 66 -7.98 0.77 7.56
C ALA A 66 -9.00 -0.38 7.65
N TRP A 67 -9.03 -1.26 6.65
CA TRP A 67 -9.89 -2.43 6.63
C TRP A 67 -9.52 -3.43 7.74
N LEU A 68 -8.22 -3.69 7.93
CA LEU A 68 -7.69 -4.55 8.98
C LEU A 68 -7.97 -3.98 10.37
N ASP A 69 -7.66 -2.70 10.58
CA ASP A 69 -7.87 -1.98 11.84
C ASP A 69 -9.34 -2.01 12.27
N SER A 70 -10.26 -1.73 11.33
CA SER A 70 -11.71 -1.75 11.62
C SER A 70 -12.24 -3.12 12.05
N ARG A 71 -11.46 -4.19 11.84
CA ARG A 71 -11.79 -5.59 12.17
C ARG A 71 -10.93 -6.16 13.29
N GLY A 72 -10.02 -5.38 13.86
CA GLY A 72 -9.05 -5.86 14.86
C GLY A 72 -8.14 -6.95 14.30
N LEU A 73 -7.79 -6.83 13.02
CA LEU A 73 -6.90 -7.75 12.32
C LEU A 73 -5.53 -7.10 12.11
N GLU A 74 -4.51 -7.93 12.01
CA GLU A 74 -3.16 -7.54 11.62
C GLU A 74 -2.68 -8.39 10.45
N LEU A 75 -1.79 -7.81 9.65
CA LEU A 75 -1.13 -8.47 8.54
C LEU A 75 0.23 -7.81 8.36
N ALA A 76 1.30 -8.58 8.14
CA ALA A 76 2.62 -7.99 7.96
C ALA A 76 2.64 -7.10 6.70
N MET A 77 3.37 -5.97 6.73
CA MET A 77 3.38 -5.01 5.62
C MET A 77 3.76 -5.65 4.27
N LYS A 78 4.73 -6.58 4.28
CA LYS A 78 5.11 -7.39 3.12
C LYS A 78 3.92 -8.18 2.53
N GLU A 79 3.07 -8.71 3.38
CA GLU A 79 1.88 -9.45 2.97
C GLU A 79 0.77 -8.51 2.48
N GLN A 80 0.67 -7.30 3.04
CA GLN A 80 -0.22 -6.25 2.54
C GLN A 80 0.18 -5.81 1.12
N ILE A 81 1.48 -5.58 0.87
CA ILE A 81 2.01 -5.29 -0.48
C ILE A 81 1.66 -6.44 -1.45
N GLY A 82 1.88 -7.69 -1.01
CA GLY A 82 1.50 -8.86 -1.81
C GLY A 82 0.01 -8.92 -2.13
N TYR A 83 -0.85 -8.55 -1.17
CA TYR A 83 -2.30 -8.50 -1.39
C TYR A 83 -2.67 -7.44 -2.44
N VAL A 84 -2.11 -6.24 -2.35
CA VAL A 84 -2.33 -5.16 -3.33
C VAL A 84 -1.84 -5.58 -4.72
N CYS A 85 -0.70 -6.27 -4.81
CA CYS A 85 -0.20 -6.84 -6.06
C CYS A 85 -1.23 -7.80 -6.69
N CYS A 86 -1.74 -8.77 -5.92
CA CYS A 86 -2.76 -9.69 -6.40
C CYS A 86 -4.05 -8.98 -6.85
N ALA A 87 -4.46 -7.89 -6.18
CA ALA A 87 -5.61 -7.10 -6.58
C ALA A 87 -5.40 -6.41 -7.93
N GLY A 88 -4.20 -5.86 -8.17
CA GLY A 88 -3.82 -5.28 -9.45
C GLY A 88 -3.78 -6.30 -10.58
N GLU A 89 -3.18 -7.47 -10.35
CA GLU A 89 -3.08 -8.55 -11.34
C GLU A 89 -4.45 -9.15 -11.69
N ALA A 90 -5.33 -9.36 -10.70
CA ALA A 90 -6.66 -9.91 -10.91
C ALA A 90 -7.53 -9.04 -11.82
N ALA A 91 -7.34 -7.71 -11.77
CA ALA A 91 -8.06 -6.76 -12.61
C ALA A 91 -7.60 -6.75 -14.06
N GLY A 92 -6.29 -6.95 -14.30
CA GLY A 92 -5.70 -7.04 -15.64
C GLY A 92 -6.30 -8.16 -16.50
N ALA A 93 -6.96 -9.14 -15.88
CA ALA A 93 -7.63 -10.24 -16.57
C ALA A 93 -9.11 -9.98 -16.94
N GLY A 94 -9.76 -8.92 -16.43
CA GLY A 94 -11.24 -8.86 -16.42
C GLY A 94 -11.94 -7.54 -16.69
N ALA A 95 -11.36 -6.36 -16.42
CA ALA A 95 -12.10 -5.11 -16.55
C ALA A 95 -11.21 -3.87 -16.72
N ASN A 96 -11.72 -2.86 -17.41
CA ASN A 96 -11.12 -1.53 -17.67
C ASN A 96 -10.86 -0.68 -16.40
N LEU A 97 -10.56 -1.28 -15.25
CA LEU A 97 -10.34 -0.58 -14.00
C LEU A 97 -8.86 -0.21 -13.88
N THR A 98 -8.56 1.04 -14.24
CA THR A 98 -7.22 1.65 -14.19
C THR A 98 -6.89 2.25 -12.82
N HIS A 99 -7.63 1.88 -11.76
CA HIS A 99 -7.52 2.51 -10.44
C HIS A 99 -7.31 1.47 -9.32
N LEU A 100 -6.05 1.29 -8.91
CA LEU A 100 -5.64 0.27 -7.94
C LEU A 100 -6.39 0.34 -6.58
N PRO A 101 -6.62 1.52 -5.97
CA PRO A 101 -7.33 1.59 -4.69
C PRO A 101 -8.76 1.05 -4.77
N SER A 102 -9.43 1.24 -5.91
CA SER A 102 -10.79 0.70 -6.14
C SER A 102 -10.77 -0.82 -6.24
N LEU A 103 -9.77 -1.39 -6.92
CA LEU A 103 -9.61 -2.83 -7.07
C LEU A 103 -9.38 -3.51 -5.72
N VAL A 104 -8.50 -2.92 -4.91
CA VAL A 104 -8.22 -3.42 -3.56
C VAL A 104 -9.45 -3.36 -2.68
N THR A 105 -10.24 -2.28 -2.76
CA THR A 105 -11.51 -2.17 -2.03
C THR A 105 -12.48 -3.28 -2.42
N GLU A 106 -12.70 -3.49 -3.73
CA GLU A 106 -13.61 -4.53 -4.23
C GLU A 106 -13.15 -5.94 -3.84
N MET A 107 -11.85 -6.22 -3.92
CA MET A 107 -11.27 -7.51 -3.53
C MET A 107 -11.43 -7.77 -2.03
N LEU A 108 -11.21 -6.75 -1.18
CA LEU A 108 -11.41 -6.84 0.27
C LEU A 108 -12.87 -7.04 0.65
N GLU A 109 -13.80 -6.41 -0.06
CA GLU A 109 -15.25 -6.58 0.16
C GLU A 109 -15.73 -7.96 -0.28
N THR A 110 -15.20 -8.47 -1.40
CA THR A 110 -15.65 -9.74 -2.00
C THR A 110 -15.02 -10.95 -1.32
N TYR A 111 -13.71 -10.89 -1.06
CA TYR A 111 -12.92 -12.05 -0.63
C TYR A 111 -12.31 -11.86 0.77
N GLY A 112 -12.20 -10.62 1.26
CA GLY A 112 -11.49 -10.32 2.50
C GLY A 112 -9.99 -10.60 2.39
N CYS A 113 -9.35 -10.87 3.53
CA CYS A 113 -7.93 -11.18 3.61
C CYS A 113 -7.69 -12.40 4.53
N GLU A 114 -7.54 -13.58 3.92
CA GLU A 114 -7.44 -14.86 4.67
C GLU A 114 -6.17 -14.98 5.51
N ARG A 115 -5.10 -14.28 5.13
CA ARG A 115 -3.81 -14.30 5.83
C ARG A 115 -3.81 -13.44 7.09
N ALA A 116 -4.80 -12.57 7.25
CA ALA A 116 -4.86 -11.65 8.37
C ALA A 116 -5.20 -12.39 9.67
N THR A 117 -4.45 -12.10 10.74
CA THR A 117 -4.65 -12.69 12.07
C THR A 117 -5.36 -11.70 12.98
N ARG A 118 -6.09 -12.19 13.99
CA ARG A 118 -6.67 -11.30 15.01
C ARG A 118 -5.56 -10.73 15.88
N ILE A 119 -5.63 -9.44 16.13
CA ILE A 119 -4.84 -8.79 17.17
C ILE A 119 -5.35 -9.37 18.50
N ASN A 120 -4.58 -10.28 19.08
CA ASN A 120 -4.86 -10.76 20.43
C ASN A 120 -4.64 -9.58 21.38
N SER A 121 -5.72 -8.95 21.80
CA SER A 121 -5.69 -7.99 22.90
C SER A 121 -5.51 -8.80 24.19
N GLU A 122 -4.27 -8.99 24.63
CA GLU A 122 -3.96 -9.45 25.99
C GLU A 122 -4.32 -8.40 27.05
#